data_AF-A0A972MBP1-F1
#
_entry.id   AF-A0A972MBP1-F1
#
_cell.length_a   1.000
_cell.length_b   1.000
_cell.length_c   1.000
_cell.angle_alpha   90.00
_cell.angle_beta   90.00
_cell.angle_gamma   90.00
#
_symmetry.space_group_name_H-M   'P 1'
#
loop_
_entity.id
_entity.type
_entity.pdbx_description
1 polymer ?
#
loop_
_entity_poly.entity_id
_entity_poly.type
_entity_poly.pdbx_seq_one_letter_code
_entity_poly.pdbx_strand_id
1 'polypeptide(L)'
;MRIFLVVLMMVATLFAKESITKDEVSLSYWEAKKGDSTLYLFGTMHAKDRRVKSAFEQIKPLINRVDGVYTELALTPLASMIAFKKSIRDDNKTLKEILPPALYKELDSYLKSIHPLLSPKNFDRLKIWVVTTSLEMIKDELYYKDIEPLDKMIFNYGFRLKKE
;
A
#
# COMPACT_ATOMS: atom_id res chain seq x y z
N MET A 1 52.24 5.90 23.20
CA MET A 1 50.93 6.53 22.92
C MET A 1 50.51 6.47 21.43
N ARG A 2 50.96 5.48 20.65
CA ARG A 2 50.54 5.28 19.25
C ARG A 2 49.81 3.94 18.99
N ILE A 3 50.06 2.94 19.84
CA ILE A 3 49.44 1.60 19.71
C ILE A 3 47.99 1.59 20.23
N PHE A 4 47.68 2.37 21.27
CA PHE A 4 46.31 2.48 21.81
C PHE A 4 45.31 3.13 20.84
N LEU A 5 45.76 4.02 19.95
CA LEU A 5 44.89 4.67 18.97
C LEU A 5 44.50 3.74 17.81
N VAL A 6 45.38 2.80 17.45
CA VAL A 6 45.16 1.86 16.33
C VAL A 6 44.19 0.75 16.72
N VAL A 7 44.24 0.29 17.98
CA VAL A 7 43.29 -0.72 18.50
C VAL A 7 41.87 -0.13 18.62
N LEU A 8 41.74 1.16 18.96
CA LEU A 8 40.43 1.82 19.05
C LEU A 8 39.75 1.99 17.67
N MET A 9 40.52 2.24 16.60
CA MET A 9 39.98 2.32 15.23
C MET A 9 39.60 0.95 14.64
N MET A 10 40.26 -0.15 15.03
CA MET A 10 39.87 -1.50 14.60
C MET A 10 38.59 -2.00 15.27
N VAL A 11 38.28 -1.57 16.50
CA VAL A 11 37.02 -1.94 17.15
C VAL A 11 35.83 -1.19 16.52
N ALA A 12 36.02 0.05 16.06
CA ALA A 12 34.95 0.83 15.42
C ALA A 12 34.51 0.27 14.06
N THR A 13 35.38 -0.44 13.34
CA THR A 13 35.05 -1.04 12.03
C THR A 13 34.36 -2.40 12.15
N LEU A 14 34.51 -3.11 13.28
CA LEU A 14 33.84 -4.40 13.53
C LEU A 14 32.35 -4.27 13.90
N PHE A 15 31.86 -3.07 14.23
CA PHE A 15 30.44 -2.82 14.54
C PHE A 15 29.67 -2.08 13.45
N ALA A 16 30.32 -1.67 12.35
CA ALA A 16 29.62 -1.20 11.16
C ALA A 16 29.10 -2.39 10.34
N LYS A 17 28.29 -3.24 10.98
CA LYS A 17 27.41 -4.14 10.25
C LYS A 17 26.28 -3.25 9.75
N GLU A 18 26.25 -2.96 8.45
CA GLU A 18 25.04 -2.44 7.81
C GLU A 18 23.89 -3.39 8.18
N SER A 19 23.12 -3.03 9.20
CA SER A 19 21.85 -3.65 9.46
C SER A 19 20.89 -3.05 8.46
N ILE A 20 20.93 -3.53 7.21
CA ILE A 20 19.71 -3.49 6.41
C ILE A 20 18.77 -4.43 7.15
N THR A 21 18.00 -3.86 8.06
CA THR A 21 16.96 -4.60 8.75
C THR A 21 15.99 -5.08 7.67
N LYS A 22 15.55 -6.33 7.77
CA LYS A 22 14.67 -6.99 6.78
C LYS A 22 13.31 -6.25 6.57
N ASP A 23 13.08 -5.19 7.35
CA ASP A 23 11.88 -4.38 7.45
C ASP A 23 12.02 -2.98 6.81
N GLU A 24 13.17 -2.64 6.23
CA GLU A 24 13.33 -1.41 5.44
C GLU A 24 13.10 -1.67 3.96
N VAL A 25 12.10 -0.99 3.38
CA VAL A 25 11.88 -0.95 1.94
C VAL A 25 12.43 0.38 1.44
N SER A 26 13.41 0.32 0.54
CA SER A 26 13.88 1.50 -0.18
C SER A 26 12.92 1.80 -1.32
N LEU A 27 12.29 2.99 -1.29
CA LEU A 27 11.40 3.42 -2.35
C LEU A 27 12.23 4.03 -3.49
N SER A 28 12.19 3.41 -4.66
CA SER A 28 12.77 3.99 -5.87
C SER A 28 11.76 4.90 -6.56
N TYR A 29 12.23 6.01 -7.12
CA TYR A 29 11.44 6.92 -7.94
C TYR A 29 12.21 7.29 -9.21
N TRP A 30 11.45 7.64 -10.25
CA TRP A 30 11.94 8.26 -11.46
C TRP A 30 11.94 9.77 -11.30
N GLU A 31 12.94 10.42 -11.87
CA GLU A 31 13.04 11.89 -11.96
C GLU A 31 13.08 12.28 -13.44
N ALA A 32 12.19 13.16 -13.87
CA ALA A 32 12.14 13.72 -15.21
C ALA A 32 12.26 15.24 -15.14
N LYS A 33 13.17 15.82 -15.92
CA LYS A 33 13.45 17.27 -15.93
C LYS A 33 13.14 17.89 -17.29
N LYS A 34 12.51 19.07 -17.28
CA LYS A 34 12.28 19.89 -18.47
C LYS A 34 12.37 21.36 -18.09
N GLY A 35 13.46 22.02 -18.46
CA GLY A 35 13.75 23.39 -18.00
C GLY A 35 13.84 23.44 -16.48
N ASP A 36 13.11 24.37 -15.87
CA ASP A 36 13.04 24.52 -14.40
C ASP A 36 12.03 23.57 -13.74
N SER A 37 11.29 22.78 -14.52
CA SER A 37 10.31 21.82 -14.01
C SER A 37 10.94 20.46 -13.76
N THR A 38 10.63 19.87 -12.59
CA THR A 38 11.03 18.50 -12.24
C THR A 38 9.79 17.71 -11.83
N LEU A 39 9.64 16.51 -12.40
CA LEU A 39 8.61 15.54 -12.06
C LEU A 39 9.25 14.33 -11.39
N TYR A 40 8.66 13.90 -10.27
CA TYR A 40 9.03 12.68 -9.58
C TYR A 40 7.89 11.66 -9.68
N LEU A 41 8.19 10.44 -10.10
CA LEU A 41 7.22 9.36 -10.25
C LEU A 41 7.67 8.13 -9.47
N PHE A 42 6.82 7.62 -8.60
CA PHE A 42 7.03 6.35 -7.91
C PHE A 42 5.74 5.54 -7.94
N GLY A 43 5.89 4.21 -7.90
CA GLY A 43 4.78 3.28 -7.82
C GLY A 43 4.40 3.00 -6.37
N THR A 44 3.11 2.88 -6.11
CA THR A 44 2.57 2.42 -4.83
C THR A 44 1.65 1.23 -5.07
N MET A 45 1.66 0.27 -4.15
CA MET A 45 0.57 -0.70 -4.02
C MET A 45 -0.30 -0.29 -2.84
N HIS A 46 -1.61 -0.51 -2.95
CA HIS A 46 -2.55 -0.27 -1.86
C HIS A 46 -2.49 -1.41 -0.82
N ALA A 47 -1.29 -1.64 -0.28
CA ALA A 47 -0.99 -2.68 0.69
C ALA A 47 -0.83 -2.08 2.09
N LYS A 48 -1.29 -2.79 3.12
CA LYS A 48 -1.11 -2.38 4.52
C LYS A 48 0.00 -3.23 5.11
N ASP A 49 1.24 -2.73 5.03
CA ASP A 49 2.42 -3.43 5.51
C ASP A 49 3.25 -2.51 6.41
N ARG A 50 3.88 -3.05 7.46
CA ARG A 50 4.71 -2.26 8.38
C ARG A 50 5.86 -1.53 7.68
N ARG A 51 6.37 -2.11 6.60
CA ARG A 51 7.43 -1.56 5.75
C ARG A 51 6.99 -0.30 4.99
N VAL A 52 5.68 -0.08 4.81
CA VAL A 52 5.15 1.14 4.18
C VAL A 52 5.53 2.39 4.96
N LYS A 53 5.60 2.30 6.30
CA LYS A 53 5.95 3.44 7.15
C LYS A 53 7.38 3.94 6.89
N SER A 54 8.34 3.04 6.74
CA SER A 54 9.73 3.42 6.46
C SER A 54 9.87 4.02 5.05
N ALA A 55 9.13 3.50 4.07
CA ALA A 55 9.05 4.10 2.72
C ALA A 55 8.46 5.51 2.75
N PHE A 56 7.42 5.75 3.55
CA PHE A 56 6.82 7.08 3.69
C PHE A 56 7.79 8.10 4.30
N GLU A 57 8.56 7.73 5.33
CA GLU A 57 9.56 8.64 5.91
C GLU A 57 10.67 9.01 4.90
N GLN A 58 11.03 8.11 3.98
CA GLN A 58 12.00 8.40 2.92
C GLN A 58 11.49 9.42 1.89
N ILE A 59 10.19 9.41 1.56
CA ILE A 59 9.63 10.27 0.52
C ILE A 59 9.14 11.63 1.05
N LYS A 60 8.86 11.76 2.35
CA LYS A 60 8.43 13.01 2.99
C LYS A 60 9.28 14.23 2.64
N PRO A 61 10.63 14.18 2.68
CA PRO A 61 11.47 15.32 2.28
C PRO A 61 11.30 15.72 0.80
N LEU A 62 10.93 14.77 -0.07
CA LEU A 62 10.61 15.07 -1.46
C LEU A 62 9.27 15.80 -1.57
N ILE A 63 8.24 15.29 -0.89
CA ILE A 63 6.89 15.91 -0.88
C ILE A 63 6.94 17.37 -0.38
N ASN A 64 7.81 17.66 0.60
CA ASN A 64 7.97 19.03 1.10
C ASN A 64 8.47 20.03 0.04
N ARG A 65 9.22 19.56 -0.96
CA ARG A 65 9.91 20.39 -1.95
C ARG A 65 9.17 20.52 -3.29
N VAL A 66 8.19 19.66 -3.57
CA VAL A 66 7.39 19.74 -4.80
C VAL A 66 6.24 20.73 -4.63
N ASP A 67 5.72 21.26 -5.73
CA ASP A 67 4.57 22.16 -5.72
C ASP A 67 3.23 21.41 -5.56
N GLY A 68 3.13 20.22 -6.16
CA GLY A 68 1.91 19.40 -6.18
C GLY A 68 2.18 17.92 -5.93
N VAL A 69 1.15 17.22 -5.43
CA VAL A 69 1.14 15.76 -5.27
C VAL A 69 -0.10 15.21 -5.98
N TYR A 70 0.12 14.32 -6.95
CA TYR A 70 -0.96 13.70 -7.72
C TYR A 70 -0.91 12.18 -7.56
N THR A 71 -2.08 11.57 -7.44
CA THR A 71 -2.27 10.13 -7.38
C THR A 71 -3.06 9.66 -8.60
N GLU A 72 -2.90 8.39 -8.99
CA GLU A 72 -3.64 7.80 -10.13
C GLU A 72 -5.15 7.92 -9.96
N LEU A 73 -5.63 7.75 -8.72
CA LEU A 73 -7.02 7.89 -8.34
C LEU A 73 -7.17 9.06 -7.38
N ALA A 74 -8.29 9.78 -7.49
CA ALA A 74 -8.67 10.75 -6.46
C ALA A 74 -8.98 10.01 -5.15
N LEU A 75 -8.20 10.23 -4.10
CA LEU A 75 -8.37 9.56 -2.80
C LEU A 75 -9.27 10.36 -1.84
N THR A 76 -10.22 11.13 -2.38
CA THR A 76 -11.16 11.93 -1.59
C THR A 76 -12.34 11.08 -1.07
N PRO A 77 -13.04 11.51 0.00
CA PRO A 77 -14.23 10.81 0.48
C PRO A 77 -15.33 10.70 -0.59
N LEU A 78 -15.52 11.74 -1.40
CA LEU A 78 -16.52 11.75 -2.48
C LEU A 78 -16.16 10.72 -3.56
N ALA A 79 -14.90 10.69 -4.01
CA ALA A 79 -14.44 9.71 -4.99
C ALA A 79 -14.59 8.28 -4.46
N SER A 80 -14.27 8.04 -3.19
CA SER A 80 -14.43 6.74 -2.53
C SER A 80 -15.89 6.28 -2.49
N MET A 81 -16.83 7.18 -2.19
CA MET A 81 -18.27 6.87 -2.20
C MET A 81 -18.77 6.52 -3.61
N ILE A 82 -18.31 7.26 -4.63
CA ILE A 82 -18.65 6.99 -6.03
C ILE A 82 -18.11 5.62 -6.46
N ALA A 83 -16.84 5.32 -6.13
CA ALA A 83 -16.21 4.04 -6.41
C ALA A 83 -16.98 2.88 -5.76
N PHE A 84 -17.32 2.99 -4.46
CA PHE A 84 -18.11 1.99 -3.76
C PHE A 84 -19.46 1.73 -4.42
N LYS A 85 -20.18 2.78 -4.83
CA LYS A 85 -21.45 2.63 -5.55
C LYS A 85 -21.27 1.88 -6.87
N LYS A 86 -20.16 2.12 -7.59
CA LYS A 86 -19.82 1.42 -8.84
C LYS A 86 -19.39 -0.02 -8.61
N SER A 87 -18.95 -0.38 -7.42
CA SER A 87 -18.58 -1.74 -7.02
C SER A 87 -19.78 -2.66 -6.78
N ILE A 88 -20.96 -2.10 -6.49
CA ILE A 88 -22.19 -2.87 -6.21
C ILE A 88 -22.85 -3.32 -7.52
N ARG A 89 -23.39 -4.54 -7.52
CA ARG A 89 -24.24 -5.11 -8.59
C ARG A 89 -25.68 -4.60 -8.48
N ASP A 90 -26.35 -4.51 -9.62
CA ASP A 90 -27.73 -4.06 -9.77
C ASP A 90 -28.70 -5.16 -10.25
N ASP A 91 -28.21 -6.39 -10.48
CA ASP A 91 -29.00 -7.50 -11.00
C ASP A 91 -29.61 -8.42 -9.92
N ASN A 92 -29.42 -8.09 -8.64
CA ASN A 92 -29.90 -8.82 -7.46
C ASN A 92 -29.46 -10.30 -7.37
N LYS A 93 -28.49 -10.75 -8.18
CA LYS A 93 -27.95 -12.12 -8.11
C LYS A 93 -26.83 -12.22 -7.08
N THR A 94 -26.75 -13.37 -6.43
CA THR A 94 -25.68 -13.75 -5.51
C THR A 94 -24.46 -14.30 -6.26
N LEU A 95 -23.30 -14.42 -5.58
CA LEU A 95 -22.13 -15.08 -6.17
C LEU A 95 -22.42 -16.55 -6.50
N LYS A 96 -23.29 -17.21 -5.72
CA LYS A 96 -23.67 -18.61 -5.94
C LYS A 96 -24.43 -18.81 -7.26
N GLU A 97 -25.21 -17.82 -7.69
CA GLU A 97 -26.00 -17.88 -8.91
C GLU A 97 -25.18 -17.54 -10.18
N ILE A 98 -24.08 -16.81 -10.03
CA ILE A 98 -23.29 -16.32 -11.18
C ILE A 98 -21.97 -17.07 -11.38
N LEU A 99 -21.40 -17.68 -10.34
CA LEU A 99 -20.15 -18.43 -10.44
C LEU A 99 -20.43 -19.91 -10.72
N PRO A 100 -19.59 -20.58 -11.53
CA PRO A 100 -19.62 -22.04 -11.64
C PRO A 100 -19.50 -22.70 -10.24
N PRO A 101 -20.22 -23.81 -9.97
CA PRO A 101 -20.21 -24.44 -8.65
C PRO A 101 -18.82 -24.79 -8.12
N ALA A 102 -17.91 -25.22 -9.01
CA ALA A 102 -16.52 -25.52 -8.66
C ALA A 102 -15.78 -24.26 -8.18
N LEU A 103 -15.92 -23.15 -8.90
CA LEU A 103 -15.28 -21.88 -8.56
C LEU A 103 -15.85 -21.26 -7.28
N TYR A 104 -17.17 -21.38 -7.05
CA TYR A 104 -17.78 -20.93 -5.79
C TYR A 104 -17.20 -21.70 -4.59
N LYS A 105 -17.01 -23.02 -4.72
CA LYS A 105 -16.43 -23.86 -3.66
C LYS A 105 -14.95 -23.52 -3.43
N GLU A 106 -14.20 -23.24 -4.50
CA GLU A 106 -12.81 -22.81 -4.40
C GLU A 106 -12.70 -21.47 -3.67
N LEU A 107 -13.51 -20.48 -4.05
CA LEU A 107 -13.58 -19.19 -3.38
C LEU A 107 -13.92 -19.33 -1.89
N ASP A 108 -14.92 -20.16 -1.55
CA ASP A 108 -15.28 -20.43 -0.15
C ASP A 108 -14.14 -21.06 0.64
N SER A 109 -13.43 -22.02 0.04
CA SER A 109 -12.28 -22.68 0.65
C SER A 109 -11.13 -21.69 0.88
N TYR A 110 -10.84 -20.86 -0.13
CA TYR A 110 -9.81 -19.82 -0.04
C TYR A 110 -10.13 -18.81 1.05
N LEU A 111 -11.35 -18.27 1.08
CA LEU A 111 -11.77 -17.29 2.09
C LEU A 111 -11.70 -17.87 3.52
N LYS A 112 -12.14 -19.13 3.71
CA LYS A 112 -12.03 -19.82 5.00
C LYS A 112 -10.59 -20.07 5.43
N SER A 113 -9.68 -20.27 4.49
CA SER A 113 -8.24 -20.37 4.78
C SER A 113 -7.64 -19.06 5.31
N ILE A 114 -8.26 -17.92 5.02
CA ILE A 114 -7.89 -16.62 5.58
C ILE A 114 -8.51 -16.44 6.96
N HIS A 115 -9.83 -16.61 7.08
CA HIS A 115 -10.54 -16.49 8.35
C HIS A 115 -11.85 -17.28 8.32
N PRO A 116 -12.19 -18.05 9.37
CA PRO A 116 -13.34 -18.97 9.37
C PRO A 116 -14.71 -18.30 9.22
N LEU A 117 -14.82 -17.00 9.55
CA LEU A 117 -16.05 -16.22 9.37
C LEU A 117 -16.23 -15.65 7.95
N LEU A 118 -15.22 -15.76 7.08
CA LEU A 118 -15.33 -15.31 5.70
C LEU A 118 -16.01 -16.38 4.84
N SER A 119 -16.83 -15.92 3.90
CA SER A 119 -17.51 -16.75 2.91
C SER A 119 -17.85 -15.91 1.68
N PRO A 120 -18.18 -16.53 0.53
CA PRO A 120 -18.60 -15.80 -0.65
C PRO A 120 -19.81 -14.89 -0.40
N LYS A 121 -20.68 -15.25 0.56
CA LYS A 121 -21.87 -14.46 0.92
C LYS A 121 -21.54 -13.04 1.39
N ASN A 122 -20.38 -12.84 2.00
CA ASN A 122 -19.92 -11.50 2.40
C ASN A 122 -19.74 -10.55 1.20
N PHE A 123 -19.68 -11.10 -0.01
CA PHE A 123 -19.39 -10.39 -1.25
C PHE A 123 -20.52 -10.50 -2.29
N ASP A 124 -21.69 -11.08 -1.94
CA ASP A 124 -22.78 -11.37 -2.89
C ASP A 124 -23.23 -10.16 -3.72
N ARG A 125 -23.17 -8.97 -3.14
CA ARG A 125 -23.59 -7.73 -3.79
C ARG A 125 -22.50 -7.06 -4.62
N LEU A 126 -21.28 -7.57 -4.63
CA LEU A 126 -20.15 -6.95 -5.30
C LEU A 126 -19.95 -7.50 -6.71
N LYS A 127 -19.51 -6.64 -7.63
CA LYS A 127 -19.12 -7.05 -8.98
C LYS A 127 -17.92 -8.00 -8.91
N ILE A 128 -17.82 -8.93 -9.86
CA ILE A 128 -16.79 -9.96 -9.87
C ILE A 128 -15.38 -9.36 -9.78
N TRP A 129 -15.09 -8.30 -10.53
CA TRP A 129 -13.80 -7.62 -10.48
C TRP A 129 -13.47 -7.03 -9.10
N VAL A 130 -14.48 -6.61 -8.34
CA VAL A 130 -14.31 -6.11 -6.96
C VAL A 130 -13.95 -7.28 -6.06
N VAL A 131 -14.65 -8.41 -6.21
CA VAL A 131 -14.33 -9.62 -5.42
C VAL A 131 -12.89 -10.02 -5.68
N THR A 132 -12.46 -10.13 -6.95
CA THR A 132 -11.11 -10.57 -7.30
C THR A 132 -10.03 -9.65 -6.76
N THR A 133 -10.17 -8.34 -6.92
CA THR A 133 -9.22 -7.34 -6.37
C THR A 133 -9.21 -7.34 -4.84
N SER A 134 -10.34 -7.59 -4.19
CA SER A 134 -10.41 -7.65 -2.73
C SER A 134 -9.66 -8.86 -2.15
N LEU A 135 -9.58 -9.98 -2.87
CA LEU A 135 -8.95 -11.21 -2.35
C LEU A 135 -7.50 -10.99 -1.93
N GLU A 136 -6.77 -10.15 -2.66
CA GLU A 136 -5.37 -9.81 -2.36
C GLU A 136 -5.24 -8.97 -1.08
N MET A 137 -6.27 -8.18 -0.76
CA MET A 137 -6.24 -7.20 0.32
C MET A 137 -6.86 -7.68 1.63
N ILE A 138 -7.71 -8.71 1.62
CA ILE A 138 -8.49 -9.13 2.82
C ILE A 138 -7.58 -9.45 4.01
N LYS A 139 -6.44 -10.12 3.78
CA LYS A 139 -5.49 -10.43 4.86
C LYS A 139 -4.96 -9.14 5.50
N ASP A 140 -4.54 -8.21 4.67
CA ASP A 140 -3.99 -6.94 5.11
C ASP A 140 -5.00 -6.13 5.92
N GLU A 141 -6.25 -6.07 5.45
CA GLU A 141 -7.35 -5.42 6.15
C GLU A 141 -7.70 -6.07 7.49
N LEU A 142 -7.54 -7.39 7.61
CA LEU A 142 -7.82 -8.10 8.86
C LEU A 142 -6.70 -7.94 9.90
N TYR A 143 -5.44 -8.01 9.48
CA TYR A 143 -4.29 -8.10 10.38
C TYR A 143 -3.54 -6.78 10.59
N TYR A 144 -3.68 -5.80 9.68
CA TYR A 144 -2.95 -4.53 9.72
C TYR A 144 -3.89 -3.31 9.72
N LYS A 145 -4.97 -3.38 10.51
CA LYS A 145 -6.03 -2.36 10.59
C LYS A 145 -5.53 -0.94 10.86
N ASP A 146 -4.46 -0.81 11.64
CA ASP A 146 -3.90 0.48 12.07
C ASP A 146 -2.86 1.05 11.10
N ILE A 147 -2.60 0.37 9.98
CA ILE A 147 -1.62 0.79 8.97
C ILE A 147 -2.38 1.37 7.78
N GLU A 148 -2.06 2.62 7.44
CA GLU A 148 -2.53 3.21 6.20
C GLU A 148 -1.63 2.78 5.01
N PRO A 149 -2.21 2.51 3.84
CA PRO A 149 -1.46 2.31 2.60
C PRO A 149 -0.64 3.53 2.18
N LEU A 150 0.47 3.30 1.46
CA LEU A 150 1.47 4.33 1.15
C LEU A 150 0.89 5.49 0.33
N ASP A 151 0.12 5.18 -0.69
CA ASP A 151 -0.61 6.13 -1.54
C ASP A 151 -1.48 7.08 -0.72
N LYS A 152 -2.22 6.53 0.24
CA LYS A 152 -3.08 7.30 1.14
C LYS A 152 -2.27 8.18 2.09
N MET A 153 -1.16 7.68 2.64
CA MET A 153 -0.26 8.47 3.50
C MET A 153 0.32 9.67 2.74
N ILE A 154 0.77 9.45 1.50
CA ILE A 154 1.33 10.48 0.61
C ILE A 154 0.29 11.51 0.23
N PHE A 155 -0.89 11.08 -0.24
CA PHE A 155 -1.99 11.97 -0.60
C PHE A 155 -2.41 12.83 0.60
N ASN A 156 -2.65 12.21 1.75
CA ASN A 156 -3.06 12.92 2.96
C ASN A 156 -2.00 13.93 3.43
N TYR A 157 -0.71 13.61 3.29
CA TYR A 157 0.37 14.52 3.66
C TYR A 157 0.48 15.71 2.70
N GLY A 158 0.45 15.47 1.39
CA GLY A 158 0.42 16.53 0.38
C GLY A 158 -0.79 17.45 0.55
N PHE A 159 -1.98 16.88 0.77
CA PHE A 159 -3.21 17.62 1.03
C PHE A 159 -3.10 18.52 2.28
N ARG A 160 -2.55 18.02 3.39
CA ARG A 160 -2.31 18.83 4.60
C ARG A 160 -1.34 20.00 4.36
N LEU A 161 -0.38 19.82 3.46
CA LEU A 161 0.57 20.85 3.06
C LEU A 161 0.04 21.79 1.97
N LYS A 162 -1.21 21.58 1.50
CA LYS A 162 -1.83 22.33 0.38
C LYS A 162 -0.98 22.26 -0.90
N LYS A 163 -0.44 21.09 -1.20
CA LYS A 163 0.24 20.79 -2.47
C LYS A 163 -0.82 20.40 -3.51
N GLU A 164 -1.02 21.22 -4.52
CA GLU A 164 -2.04 21.08 -5.58
C GLU A 164 -1.44 21.14 -6.98
#